data_AF-A0A3D1TQV3-F1
#
_entry.id   AF-A0A3D1TQV3-F1
#
_cell.length_a   1.000
_cell.length_b   1.000
_cell.length_c   1.000
_cell.angle_alpha   90.00
_cell.angle_beta   90.00
_cell.angle_gamma   90.00
#
_symmetry.space_group_name_H-M   'P 1'
#
loop_
_entity.id
_entity.type
_entity.pdbx_description
1 polymer ?
#
loop_
_entity_poly.entity_id
_entity_poly.type
_entity_poly.pdbx_seq_one_letter_code
_entity_poly.pdbx_strand_id
1 'polypeptide(L)' 'MPMPSGSQPTPGPLARAFSAHVRMVMARDRVTAQKLADACGLSRSYLSKRLRDEVPFTLNDVEAISQQLGLRLPKL' A
#
# COMPACT_ATOMS: atom_id res chain seq x y z
N MET A 1 -10.06 -9.07 -1.65
CA MET A 1 -10.78 -7.77 -1.60
C MET A 1 -11.14 -7.34 -3.01
N PRO A 2 -12.30 -6.68 -3.26
CA PRO A 2 -12.66 -6.20 -4.59
C PRO A 2 -11.63 -5.16 -5.04
N MET A 3 -10.96 -5.44 -6.16
CA MET A 3 -10.05 -4.48 -6.77
C MET A 3 -10.86 -3.41 -7.49
N PRO A 4 -10.52 -2.11 -7.36
CA PRO A 4 -11.18 -1.08 -8.14
C PRO A 4 -10.91 -1.34 -9.64
N SER A 5 -11.97 -1.51 -10.41
CA SER A 5 -11.94 -1.66 -11.86
C SER A 5 -12.18 -0.29 -12.52
N GLY A 6 -11.34 0.07 -13.51
CA GLY A 6 -11.42 1.34 -14.25
C GLY A 6 -10.10 2.13 -14.26
N SER A 7 -10.07 3.23 -15.03
CA SER A 7 -8.92 4.13 -15.07
C SER A 7 -8.74 4.79 -13.71
N GLN A 8 -7.65 4.45 -13.01
CA GLN A 8 -7.35 5.01 -11.71
C GLN A 8 -6.64 6.36 -11.89
N PRO A 9 -6.96 7.38 -11.09
CA PRO A 9 -6.30 8.67 -11.18
C PRO A 9 -4.83 8.53 -10.81
N THR A 10 -3.98 9.43 -11.32
CA THR A 10 -2.57 9.47 -10.95
C THR A 10 -2.42 9.71 -9.44
N PRO A 11 -1.49 9.04 -8.75
CA PRO A 11 -1.28 9.24 -7.32
C PRO A 11 -0.94 10.69 -6.97
N GLY A 12 -1.77 11.31 -6.14
CA GLY A 12 -1.51 12.62 -5.55
C GLY A 12 -0.39 12.59 -4.50
N PRO A 13 -0.01 13.76 -3.94
CA PRO A 13 1.13 13.88 -3.02
C PRO A 13 1.07 12.95 -1.80
N LEU A 14 -0.12 12.82 -1.18
CA LEU A 14 -0.32 11.94 -0.02
C LEU A 14 -0.11 10.46 -0.36
N ALA A 15 -0.62 10.01 -1.52
CA ALA A 15 -0.47 8.63 -1.95
C ALA A 15 1.00 8.27 -2.22
N ARG A 16 1.77 9.22 -2.79
CA ARG A 16 3.21 9.07 -3.00
C ARG A 16 4.00 9.08 -1.69
N ALA A 17 3.63 9.95 -0.75
CA ALA A 17 4.24 9.97 0.57
C ALA A 17 4.00 8.64 1.30
N PHE A 18 2.79 8.08 1.20
CA PHE A 18 2.46 6.77 1.74
C PHE A 18 3.27 5.65 1.08
N SER A 19 3.36 5.61 -0.26
CA SER A 19 4.16 4.60 -0.97
C SER A 19 5.65 4.65 -0.59
N ALA A 20 6.20 5.86 -0.40
CA ALA A 20 7.57 6.07 0.04
C ALA A 20 7.78 5.56 1.48
N HIS A 21 6.83 5.84 2.38
CA HIS A 21 6.85 5.33 3.75
C HIS A 21 6.82 3.80 3.77
N VAL A 22 5.90 3.17 3.02
CA VAL A 22 5.82 1.70 2.94
C VAL A 22 7.13 1.10 2.43
N ARG A 23 7.73 1.66 1.37
CA ARG A 23 9.04 1.23 0.86
C ARG A 23 10.16 1.34 1.90
N MET A 24 10.17 2.44 2.66
CA MET A 24 11.14 2.65 3.74
C MET A 24 11.01 1.60 4.84
N VAL A 25 9.79 1.31 5.29
CA VAL A 25 9.55 0.27 6.31
C VAL A 25 9.92 -1.12 5.79
N MET A 26 9.56 -1.44 4.54
CA MET A 26 9.96 -2.71 3.91
C MET A 26 11.48 -2.87 3.84
N ALA A 27 12.22 -1.80 3.50
CA ALA A 27 13.67 -1.83 3.46
C ALA A 27 14.29 -1.99 4.86
N ARG A 28 13.76 -1.26 5.85
CA ARG A 28 14.20 -1.35 7.25
C ARG A 28 14.02 -2.76 7.83
N ASP A 29 12.86 -3.36 7.57
CA ASP A 29 12.45 -4.62 8.20
C ASP A 29 12.79 -5.84 7.32
N ARG A 30 13.47 -5.62 6.18
CA ARG A 30 13.83 -6.64 5.17
C ARG A 30 12.63 -7.47 4.70
N VAL A 31 11.48 -6.81 4.54
CA VAL A 31 10.22 -7.43 4.10
C VAL A 31 10.09 -7.31 2.59
N THR A 32 9.86 -8.43 1.92
CA THR A 32 9.63 -8.45 0.46
C THR A 32 8.21 -7.99 0.14
N ALA A 33 8.00 -7.45 -1.08
CA ALA A 33 6.66 -7.07 -1.55
C ALA A 33 5.69 -8.27 -1.56
N GLN A 34 6.19 -9.49 -1.81
CA GLN A 34 5.37 -10.70 -1.74
C GLN A 34 4.88 -10.92 -0.31
N LYS A 35 5.79 -10.91 0.67
CA LYS A 35 5.45 -11.13 2.09
C LYS A 35 4.46 -10.09 2.62
N LEU A 36 4.64 -8.82 2.24
CA LEU A 36 3.70 -7.76 2.62
C LEU A 36 2.33 -7.96 1.96
N ALA A 37 2.30 -8.33 0.67
CA ALA A 37 1.06 -8.60 -0.05
C ALA A 37 0.30 -9.76 0.60
N ASP A 38 0.99 -10.86 0.93
CA ASP A 38 0.40 -12.02 1.60
C ASP A 38 -0.17 -11.65 2.98
N ALA A 39 0.57 -10.86 3.77
CA ALA A 39 0.12 -10.37 5.08
C ALA A 39 -1.12 -9.44 4.99
N CYS A 40 -1.27 -8.72 3.88
CA CYS A 40 -2.39 -7.80 3.65
C CYS A 40 -3.55 -8.45 2.85
N GLY A 41 -3.43 -9.72 2.42
CA GLY A 41 -4.42 -10.36 1.55
C GLY A 41 -4.52 -9.72 0.16
N LEU A 42 -3.43 -9.12 -0.33
CA LEU A 42 -3.30 -8.46 -1.63
C LEU A 42 -2.49 -9.34 -2.59
N SER A 43 -2.64 -9.10 -3.91
CA SER A 43 -1.72 -9.72 -4.87
C SER A 43 -0.42 -8.91 -4.98
N ARG A 44 0.70 -9.61 -5.21
CA ARG A 44 2.01 -8.95 -5.41
C ARG A 44 1.98 -7.93 -6.54
N SER A 45 1.35 -8.26 -7.67
CA SER A 45 1.25 -7.36 -8.82
C SER A 45 0.47 -6.09 -8.47
N TYR A 46 -0.61 -6.23 -7.70
CA TYR A 46 -1.43 -5.10 -7.24
C TYR A 46 -0.65 -4.15 -6.34
N LEU A 47 0.07 -4.71 -5.34
CA LEU A 47 0.90 -3.93 -4.45
C LEU A 47 2.08 -3.27 -5.19
N SER A 48 2.71 -4.00 -6.12
CA SER A 48 3.88 -3.49 -6.86
C SER A 48 3.56 -2.31 -7.77
N LYS A 49 2.36 -2.23 -8.35
CA LYS A 49 1.92 -1.04 -9.10
C LYS A 49 1.79 0.20 -8.20
N ARG A 50 1.23 0.02 -7.00
CA ARG A 50 1.05 1.10 -6.02
C ARG A 50 2.36 1.57 -5.41
N LEU A 51 3.27 0.65 -5.10
CA LEU A 51 4.62 0.97 -4.60
C LEU A 51 5.47 1.74 -5.63
N ARG A 52 5.17 1.61 -6.93
CA ARG A 52 5.83 2.33 -8.01
C ARG A 52 5.13 3.64 -8.40
N ASP A 53 4.14 4.07 -7.62
CA ASP A 53 3.37 5.29 -7.87
C ASP A 53 2.62 5.29 -9.22
N GLU A 54 2.32 4.11 -9.76
CA GLU A 54 1.50 4.00 -10.99
C GLU A 54 0.01 4.20 -10.70
N VAL A 55 -0.44 3.74 -9.52
CA VAL A 55 -1.84 3.71 -9.10
C VAL A 55 -1.93 4.05 -7.61
N PRO A 56 -2.92 4.83 -7.14
CA PRO A 56 -3.04 5.17 -5.73
C PRO A 56 -3.46 3.98 -4.88
N PHE A 57 -3.09 4.02 -3.61
CA PHE A 57 -3.66 3.14 -2.59
C PHE A 57 -5.12 3.52 -2.33
N THR A 58 -5.98 2.52 -2.18
CA THR A 58 -7.33 2.72 -1.65
C THR A 58 -7.27 2.85 -0.13
N LEU A 59 -8.31 3.39 0.50
CA LEU A 59 -8.38 3.44 1.97
C LEU A 59 -8.34 2.05 2.60
N ASN A 60 -8.93 1.04 1.96
CA ASN A 60 -8.87 -0.36 2.42
C ASN A 60 -7.43 -0.88 2.40
N ASP A 61 -6.65 -0.53 1.36
CA ASP A 61 -5.24 -0.90 1.29
C ASP A 61 -4.45 -0.21 2.42
N VAL A 62 -4.71 1.09 2.62
CA VAL A 62 -4.04 1.88 3.67
C VAL A 62 -4.35 1.30 5.05
N GLU A 63 -5.59 0.90 5.31
CA GLU A 63 -5.98 0.26 6.57
C GLU A 63 -5.26 -1.07 6.77
N ALA A 64 -5.32 -1.99 5.79
CA ALA A 64 -4.68 -3.30 5.87
C ALA A 64 -3.16 -3.17 6.07
N ILE A 65 -2.52 -2.30 5.29
CA ILE A 65 -1.07 -2.05 5.39
C ILE A 65 -0.73 -1.38 6.73
N SER A 66 -1.49 -0.40 7.18
CA SER A 66 -1.22 0.29 8.45
C SER A 66 -1.32 -0.66 9.64
N GLN A 67 -2.30 -1.57 9.64
CA GLN A 67 -2.41 -2.61 10.67
C GLN A 67 -1.17 -3.52 10.68
N GLN A 68 -0.68 -3.94 9.51
CA GLN A 68 0.52 -4.79 9.42
C GLN A 68 1.81 -4.06 9.79
N LEU A 69 1.89 -2.75 9.53
CA LEU A 69 3.04 -1.92 9.88
C LEU A 69 2.99 -1.38 11.32
N GLY A 70 1.93 -1.67 12.09
CA GLY A 70 1.73 -1.16 13.44
C GLY A 70 1.45 0.36 13.49
N LEU A 71 1.02 0.95 12.37
CA LEU A 71 0.67 2.36 12.27
C LEU A 71 -0.77 2.58 12.75
N ARG A 72 -0.98 3.55 13.64
CA ARG A 72 -2.33 3.96 14.04
C ARG A 72 -2.89 5.00 13.09
N LEU A 73 -4.02 4.67 12.47
CA LEU A 73 -4.84 5.63 11.74
C LEU A 73 -5.59 6.54 12.73
N PRO A 74 -5.82 7.82 12.39
CA PRO A 74 -6.64 8.71 13.20
C PRO A 74 -8.06 8.15 13.36
N LYS A 75 -8.66 8.35 14.53
CA LYS A 75 -10.09 8.08 14.72
C LYS A 75 -10.85 9.15 13.93
N LEU A 76 -11.64 8.71 12.95
CA LEU A 76 -12.52 9.54 12.15
C LEU A 76 -13.88 9.70 12.84
#